data_AF-A0A956KJ22-F1
#
_entry.id   AF-A0A956KJ22-F1
#
_cell.length_a   1.000
_cell.length_b   1.000
_cell.length_c   1.000
_cell.angle_alpha   90.00
_cell.angle_beta   90.00
_cell.angle_gamma   90.00
#
_symmetry.space_group_name_H-M   'P 1'
#
loop_
_entity.id
_entity.type
_entity.pdbx_description
1 polymer ?
#
loop_
_entity_poly.entity_id
_entity_poly.type
_entity_poly.pdbx_seq_one_letter_code
_entity_poly.pdbx_strand_id
1 'polypeptide(L)'
;VLAAELDPCTVHTLWLSYPLNLPSAPLSGGLEWLANDTLYYDTWLSDLYAGRYLESWLPANMPWDTYPLSLGLTLTDAGAPHTLISNAAVDEMGEHDWQLEFPSTMRAMSPLVIVVPSEDVIFVSGTHPSNGQDIPYTLYRHDTVGTGIATLEATLLGSFDQFTLGTGEFLHPSFTGFIGANARSMEYDGAFTTKVPDISHEAFHSWWARGVHPATYADGWIDEAWDMYNTTQGQSFTVEPFNWNDPTAVLYDAHPFARITPLNSYDHGRRVFAGLAALMGVDGLRMAMAELYAAIGLEGALTTAALERHLYCVGGEDPQIRQAFWRFVYGQGGNAPAPDMNYCG
;
A
#
# COMPACT_ATOMS: atom_id res chain seq x y z
N VAL A 1 5.14 -13.70 -29.91
CA VAL A 1 4.13 -14.68 -30.35
C VAL A 1 4.54 -16.02 -29.77
N LEU A 2 3.69 -16.66 -28.95
CA LEU A 2 3.97 -17.99 -28.42
C LEU A 2 4.04 -19.00 -29.58
N ALA A 3 4.99 -19.93 -29.50
CA ALA A 3 5.21 -20.93 -30.56
C ALA A 3 4.11 -22.00 -30.61
N ALA A 4 3.30 -22.10 -29.55
CA ALA A 4 2.18 -23.00 -29.43
C ALA A 4 1.11 -22.38 -28.51
N GLU A 5 -0.13 -22.79 -28.70
CA GLU A 5 -1.20 -22.59 -27.74
C GLU A 5 -0.92 -23.48 -26.50
N LEU A 6 -1.16 -22.95 -25.32
CA LEU A 6 -0.96 -23.67 -24.06
C LEU A 6 -2.33 -24.18 -23.59
N ASP A 7 -2.39 -25.46 -23.21
CA ASP A 7 -3.62 -26.05 -22.72
C ASP A 7 -4.06 -25.38 -21.41
N PRO A 8 -5.38 -25.27 -21.15
CA PRO A 8 -5.86 -24.77 -19.87
C PRO A 8 -5.49 -25.75 -18.74
N CYS A 9 -5.28 -25.20 -17.54
CA CYS A 9 -4.98 -25.97 -16.32
C CYS A 9 -3.68 -26.79 -16.36
N THR A 10 -2.72 -26.43 -17.21
CA THR A 10 -1.37 -27.02 -17.22
C THR A 10 -0.32 -26.05 -16.69
N VAL A 11 0.77 -26.59 -16.14
CA VAL A 11 1.90 -25.82 -15.61
C VAL A 11 2.96 -25.65 -16.70
N HIS A 12 3.44 -24.42 -16.84
CA HIS A 12 4.49 -24.07 -17.80
C HIS A 12 5.56 -23.26 -17.10
N THR A 13 6.78 -23.30 -17.64
CA THR A 13 7.90 -22.52 -17.13
C THR A 13 8.39 -21.56 -18.21
N LEU A 14 8.50 -20.28 -17.86
CA LEU A 14 9.11 -19.26 -18.69
C LEU A 14 10.49 -18.91 -18.10
N TRP A 15 11.53 -19.04 -18.92
CA TRP A 15 12.89 -18.63 -18.57
C TRP A 15 13.25 -17.38 -19.35
N LEU A 16 13.64 -16.33 -18.64
CA LEU A 16 14.13 -15.09 -19.24
C LEU A 16 15.52 -14.76 -18.67
N SER A 17 16.34 -14.14 -19.50
CA SER A 17 17.62 -13.56 -19.10
C SER A 17 17.73 -12.22 -19.79
N TYR A 18 17.95 -11.17 -19.01
CA TYR A 18 18.10 -9.81 -19.48
C TYR A 18 19.03 -9.04 -18.54
N PRO A 19 19.77 -8.05 -19.07
CA PRO A 19 20.56 -7.17 -18.22
C PRO A 19 19.62 -6.32 -17.36
N LEU A 20 19.96 -6.18 -16.08
CA LEU A 20 19.27 -5.24 -15.19
C LEU A 20 19.71 -3.81 -15.56
N ASN A 21 18.73 -2.93 -15.74
CA ASN A 21 18.93 -1.51 -16.03
C ASN A 21 17.74 -0.73 -15.46
N LEU A 22 17.81 0.59 -15.43
CA LEU A 22 16.67 1.43 -15.09
C LEU A 22 15.46 1.04 -15.95
N PRO A 23 14.30 0.75 -15.34
CA PRO A 23 13.11 0.33 -16.07
C PRO A 23 12.69 1.35 -17.13
N SER A 24 12.17 0.88 -18.26
CA SER A 24 11.60 1.75 -19.29
C SER A 24 10.16 2.16 -18.91
N ALA A 25 10.03 2.91 -17.82
CA ALA A 25 8.76 3.35 -17.27
C ALA A 25 8.77 4.86 -16.93
N PRO A 26 7.62 5.55 -16.92
CA PRO A 26 7.57 6.99 -16.63
C PRO A 26 8.11 7.33 -15.23
N LEU A 27 9.12 8.20 -15.15
CA LEU A 27 9.77 8.56 -13.88
C LEU A 27 10.40 7.37 -13.11
N SER A 28 10.85 6.34 -13.84
CA SER A 28 11.63 5.22 -13.27
C SER A 28 12.85 5.70 -12.47
N GLY A 29 13.22 4.94 -11.45
CA GLY A 29 14.37 5.21 -10.59
C GLY A 29 14.81 3.93 -9.88
N GLY A 30 15.57 4.07 -8.79
CA GLY A 30 15.92 2.93 -7.94
C GLY A 30 17.09 2.07 -8.42
N LEU A 31 17.91 2.57 -9.35
CA LEU A 31 19.18 1.94 -9.68
C LEU A 31 20.22 3.02 -9.96
N GLU A 32 21.21 3.11 -9.07
CA GLU A 32 22.32 4.03 -9.18
C GLU A 32 23.64 3.32 -8.86
N TRP A 33 24.57 3.37 -9.82
CA TRP A 33 25.95 2.95 -9.62
C TRP A 33 26.72 4.12 -9.00
N LEU A 34 27.18 3.94 -7.77
CA LEU A 34 27.84 4.97 -6.98
C LEU A 34 29.37 4.89 -7.11
N ALA A 35 30.08 5.82 -6.48
CA ALA A 35 31.53 5.80 -6.45
C ALA A 35 32.07 4.63 -5.61
N ASN A 36 33.32 4.22 -5.85
CA ASN A 36 33.98 3.13 -5.11
C ASN A 36 33.27 1.77 -5.23
N ASP A 37 32.73 1.47 -6.42
CA ASP A 37 32.11 0.18 -6.72
C ASP A 37 30.96 -0.17 -5.76
N THR A 38 30.15 0.83 -5.36
CA THR A 38 28.94 0.65 -4.55
C THR A 38 27.66 0.86 -5.36
N LEU A 39 26.54 0.38 -4.83
CA LEU A 39 25.24 0.35 -5.48
C LEU A 39 24.16 0.89 -4.54
N TYR A 40 23.31 1.76 -5.06
CA TYR A 40 21.97 1.96 -4.52
C TYR A 40 20.95 1.30 -5.44
N TYR A 41 20.20 0.36 -4.91
CA TYR A 41 19.08 -0.30 -5.57
C TYR A 41 17.83 -0.18 -4.72
N ASP A 42 16.71 0.13 -5.35
CA ASP A 42 15.37 0.11 -4.77
C ASP A 42 14.40 -0.33 -5.88
N THR A 43 13.50 -1.26 -5.57
CA THR A 43 12.36 -1.57 -6.44
C THR A 43 11.58 -0.33 -6.88
N TRP A 44 11.56 0.74 -6.08
CA TRP A 44 11.09 2.08 -6.44
C TRP A 44 9.72 2.06 -7.13
N LEU A 45 8.81 1.26 -6.56
CA LEU A 45 7.49 0.97 -7.13
C LEU A 45 6.59 2.21 -7.15
N SER A 46 5.56 2.23 -7.99
CA SER A 46 4.57 3.31 -8.07
C SER A 46 3.21 2.83 -8.52
N ASP A 47 2.19 3.27 -7.81
CA ASP A 47 0.80 3.30 -8.24
C ASP A 47 0.35 4.58 -8.95
N LEU A 48 1.20 5.60 -9.02
CA LEU A 48 0.87 6.86 -9.70
C LEU A 48 1.18 6.82 -11.20
N TYR A 49 1.93 5.80 -11.65
CA TYR A 49 2.33 5.67 -13.06
C TYR A 49 2.23 4.21 -13.51
N ALA A 50 1.62 4.01 -14.69
CA ALA A 50 1.51 2.69 -15.28
C ALA A 50 2.90 2.07 -15.56
N GLY A 51 3.02 0.76 -15.33
CA GLY A 51 4.24 -0.01 -15.60
C GLY A 51 5.29 0.09 -14.49
N ARG A 52 4.95 0.66 -13.33
CA ARG A 52 5.87 0.86 -12.19
C ARG A 52 5.62 -0.04 -10.98
N TYR A 53 4.94 -1.16 -11.17
CA TYR A 53 4.90 -2.21 -10.15
C TYR A 53 6.03 -3.21 -10.41
N LEU A 54 5.98 -4.41 -9.83
CA LEU A 54 7.06 -5.38 -9.97
C LEU A 54 7.40 -5.70 -11.43
N GLU A 55 6.46 -5.52 -12.38
CA GLU A 55 6.73 -5.71 -13.81
C GLU A 55 7.81 -4.79 -14.39
N SER A 56 8.15 -3.70 -13.70
CA SER A 56 9.31 -2.86 -14.05
C SER A 56 10.64 -3.62 -13.99
N TRP A 57 10.73 -4.61 -13.10
CA TRP A 57 11.98 -5.31 -12.79
C TRP A 57 11.97 -6.77 -13.17
N LEU A 58 10.83 -7.45 -13.03
CA LEU A 58 10.69 -8.90 -13.17
C LEU A 58 9.39 -9.22 -13.92
N PRO A 59 9.27 -10.37 -14.61
CA PRO A 59 7.97 -10.84 -15.05
C PRO A 59 7.03 -11.00 -13.85
N ALA A 60 5.98 -10.19 -13.81
CA ALA A 60 5.02 -10.15 -12.71
C ALA A 60 3.59 -10.27 -13.24
N ASN A 61 2.70 -10.79 -12.40
CA ASN A 61 1.27 -10.84 -12.69
C ASN A 61 0.64 -9.45 -12.57
N MET A 62 -0.68 -9.38 -12.74
CA MET A 62 -1.41 -8.16 -12.49
C MET A 62 -1.29 -7.78 -11.01
N PRO A 63 -1.40 -6.49 -10.66
CA PRO A 63 -1.03 -6.07 -9.30
C PRO A 63 -1.95 -6.50 -8.16
N TRP A 64 -3.03 -7.21 -8.45
CA TRP A 64 -3.96 -7.81 -7.49
C TRP A 64 -3.92 -9.32 -7.48
N ASP A 65 -3.22 -9.93 -8.45
CA ASP A 65 -2.98 -11.37 -8.45
C ASP A 65 -1.99 -11.67 -7.32
N THR A 66 -2.33 -12.65 -6.49
CA THR A 66 -1.43 -13.16 -5.47
C THR A 66 -0.54 -14.24 -6.07
N TYR A 67 0.75 -14.21 -5.74
CA TYR A 67 1.68 -15.25 -6.16
C TYR A 67 2.86 -15.37 -5.19
N PRO A 68 3.37 -16.58 -4.95
CA PRO A 68 4.61 -16.75 -4.21
C PRO A 68 5.77 -16.16 -5.02
N LEU A 69 6.67 -15.47 -4.33
CA LEU A 69 7.87 -14.88 -4.91
C LEU A 69 9.09 -15.27 -4.07
N SER A 70 10.05 -15.92 -4.73
CA SER A 70 11.36 -16.24 -4.17
C SER A 70 12.42 -15.54 -5.01
N LEU A 71 13.29 -14.75 -4.39
CA LEU A 71 14.34 -14.01 -5.07
C LEU A 71 15.72 -14.35 -4.49
N GLY A 72 16.61 -14.84 -5.34
CA GLY A 72 18.04 -14.84 -5.05
C GLY A 72 18.64 -13.52 -5.51
N LEU A 73 19.34 -12.83 -4.63
CA LEU A 73 20.01 -11.56 -4.92
C LEU A 73 21.49 -11.67 -4.54
N THR A 74 22.35 -11.44 -5.52
CA THR A 74 23.80 -11.43 -5.32
C THR A 74 24.39 -10.15 -5.90
N LEU A 75 25.17 -9.43 -5.11
CA LEU A 75 25.98 -8.30 -5.58
C LEU A 75 27.44 -8.74 -5.66
N THR A 76 28.04 -8.61 -6.86
CA THR A 76 29.42 -9.02 -7.12
C THR A 76 30.34 -7.82 -7.26
N ASP A 77 31.62 -7.99 -6.92
CA ASP A 77 32.66 -6.96 -7.04
C ASP A 77 32.35 -5.66 -6.26
N ALA A 78 31.54 -5.75 -5.20
CA ALA A 78 31.22 -4.60 -4.36
C ALA A 78 32.47 -4.08 -3.64
N GLY A 79 32.71 -2.77 -3.74
CA GLY A 79 33.85 -2.10 -3.08
C GLY A 79 33.66 -1.86 -1.57
N ALA A 80 32.44 -2.08 -1.05
CA ALA A 80 32.09 -1.90 0.36
C ALA A 80 30.92 -2.80 0.81
N PRO A 81 30.71 -2.97 2.14
CA PRO A 81 29.55 -3.68 2.67
C PRO A 81 28.22 -3.02 2.31
N HIS A 82 27.23 -3.81 1.88
CA HIS A 82 25.86 -3.35 1.62
C HIS A 82 24.86 -3.97 2.57
N THR A 83 23.81 -3.22 2.90
CA THR A 83 22.67 -3.67 3.69
C THR A 83 21.49 -3.94 2.75
N LEU A 84 20.92 -5.14 2.87
CA LEU A 84 19.63 -5.48 2.28
C LEU A 84 18.51 -5.05 3.25
N ILE A 85 17.53 -4.31 2.74
CA ILE A 85 16.31 -3.94 3.46
C ILE A 85 15.13 -4.52 2.70
N SER A 86 14.32 -5.34 3.37
CA SER A 86 13.17 -6.01 2.76
C SER A 86 12.08 -6.35 3.78
N ASN A 87 10.87 -6.58 3.29
CA ASN A 87 9.76 -7.20 4.00
C ASN A 87 9.64 -8.72 3.74
N ALA A 88 10.60 -9.32 3.05
CA ALA A 88 10.73 -10.77 2.94
C ALA A 88 11.30 -11.41 4.23
N ALA A 89 11.11 -12.72 4.37
CA ALA A 89 12.04 -13.52 5.16
C ALA A 89 13.38 -13.59 4.40
N VAL A 90 14.49 -13.27 5.07
CA VAL A 90 15.81 -13.17 4.44
C VAL A 90 16.76 -14.19 5.07
N ASP A 91 17.37 -15.02 4.23
CA ASP A 91 18.50 -15.87 4.58
C ASP A 91 19.78 -15.30 3.95
N GLU A 92 20.76 -14.95 4.79
CA GLU A 92 22.11 -14.57 4.33
C GLU A 92 22.91 -15.83 3.98
N MET A 93 23.20 -16.00 2.70
CA MET A 93 23.94 -17.15 2.16
C MET A 93 25.44 -16.91 2.14
N GLY A 94 25.85 -15.63 2.14
CA GLY A 94 27.23 -15.17 2.15
C GLY A 94 27.31 -13.65 2.16
N GLU A 95 28.53 -13.12 2.06
CA GLU A 95 28.72 -11.68 1.87
C GLU A 95 28.09 -11.24 0.56
N HIS A 96 27.11 -10.33 0.66
CA HIS A 96 26.31 -9.82 -0.47
C HIS A 96 25.55 -10.88 -1.27
N ASP A 97 25.19 -12.00 -0.61
CA ASP A 97 24.40 -13.07 -1.20
C ASP A 97 23.22 -13.41 -0.29
N TRP A 98 22.01 -13.16 -0.80
CA TRP A 98 20.76 -13.25 -0.03
C TRP A 98 19.72 -14.08 -0.76
N GLN A 99 18.98 -14.87 0.00
CA GLN A 99 17.74 -15.51 -0.45
C GLN A 99 16.56 -14.82 0.24
N LEU A 100 15.60 -14.33 -0.54
CA LEU A 100 14.39 -13.67 -0.07
C LEU A 100 13.18 -14.54 -0.36
N GLU A 101 12.37 -14.80 0.66
CA GLU A 101 11.11 -15.52 0.55
C GLU A 101 9.95 -14.61 0.97
N PHE A 102 9.08 -14.28 0.02
CA PHE A 102 7.90 -13.48 0.27
C PHE A 102 6.67 -14.35 0.54
N PRO A 103 5.71 -13.89 1.37
CA PRO A 103 4.47 -14.63 1.62
C PRO A 103 3.68 -14.94 0.34
N SER A 104 2.90 -16.02 0.33
CA SER A 104 2.05 -16.36 -0.84
C SER A 104 0.92 -15.36 -1.10
N THR A 105 0.64 -14.47 -0.14
CA THR A 105 -0.29 -13.34 -0.26
C THR A 105 0.31 -12.16 -1.01
N MET A 106 1.60 -12.23 -1.36
CA MET A 106 2.33 -11.20 -2.09
C MET A 106 1.65 -10.83 -3.41
N ARG A 107 1.58 -9.53 -3.68
CA ARG A 107 1.06 -8.91 -4.91
C ARG A 107 2.15 -8.07 -5.57
N ALA A 108 1.97 -7.64 -6.82
CA ALA A 108 3.04 -6.93 -7.56
C ALA A 108 3.42 -5.54 -6.99
N MET A 109 2.65 -5.02 -6.02
CA MET A 109 2.87 -3.75 -5.32
C MET A 109 3.58 -3.89 -3.96
N SER A 110 3.79 -5.13 -3.53
CA SER A 110 4.06 -5.46 -2.15
C SER A 110 5.53 -5.79 -1.82
N PRO A 111 6.44 -6.16 -2.75
CA PRO A 111 7.84 -6.43 -2.40
C PRO A 111 8.62 -5.14 -2.19
N LEU A 112 9.16 -4.97 -0.99
CA LEU A 112 10.22 -4.01 -0.70
C LEU A 112 11.57 -4.71 -0.89
N VAL A 113 12.41 -4.22 -1.80
CA VAL A 113 13.82 -4.63 -1.90
C VAL A 113 14.67 -3.40 -2.11
N ILE A 114 15.51 -3.10 -1.11
CA ILE A 114 16.52 -2.05 -1.17
C ILE A 114 17.89 -2.64 -0.87
N VAL A 115 18.88 -2.29 -1.68
CA VAL A 115 20.30 -2.54 -1.39
C VAL A 115 20.99 -1.19 -1.34
N VAL A 116 21.67 -0.90 -0.25
CA VAL A 116 22.31 0.39 0.00
C VAL A 116 23.65 0.19 0.70
N PRO A 117 24.66 1.07 0.53
CA PRO A 117 25.88 0.99 1.31
C PRO A 117 25.56 1.00 2.81
N SER A 118 26.21 0.11 3.56
CA SER A 118 25.88 -0.07 4.98
C SER A 118 26.26 1.14 5.83
N GLU A 119 27.20 1.96 5.36
CA GLU A 119 27.60 3.20 6.04
C GLU A 119 26.53 4.31 5.94
N ASP A 120 25.65 4.25 4.93
CA ASP A 120 24.63 5.26 4.68
C ASP A 120 23.37 5.05 5.53
N VAL A 121 23.27 3.93 6.24
CA VAL A 121 22.09 3.58 7.03
C VAL A 121 22.43 3.25 8.47
N ILE A 122 21.55 3.70 9.36
CA ILE A 122 21.46 3.17 10.72
C ILE A 122 20.07 2.59 10.91
N PHE A 123 19.94 1.61 11.80
CA PHE A 123 18.65 0.98 12.08
C PHE A 123 18.42 0.75 13.57
N VAL A 124 17.15 0.59 13.91
CA VAL A 124 16.67 0.11 15.20
C VAL A 124 15.65 -0.99 14.94
N SER A 125 15.62 -2.00 15.80
CA SER A 125 14.66 -3.09 15.72
C SER A 125 14.15 -3.47 17.09
N GLY A 126 12.97 -4.05 17.14
CA GLY A 126 12.35 -4.44 18.39
C GLY A 126 11.02 -5.15 18.19
N THR A 127 10.30 -5.27 19.30
CA THR A 127 8.93 -5.76 19.32
C THR A 127 8.13 -4.77 20.14
N HIS A 128 7.06 -4.24 19.56
CA HIS A 128 6.21 -3.24 20.19
C HIS A 128 4.87 -3.87 20.60
N PRO A 129 4.55 -3.94 21.91
CA PRO A 129 3.25 -4.40 22.37
C PRO A 129 2.20 -3.31 22.12
N SER A 130 1.18 -3.63 21.33
CA SER A 130 0.13 -2.70 20.93
C SER A 130 -1.23 -3.40 20.86
N ASN A 131 -2.20 -2.89 21.62
CA ASN A 131 -3.56 -3.45 21.75
C ASN A 131 -3.63 -4.99 21.96
N GLY A 132 -2.70 -5.55 22.74
CA GLY A 132 -2.67 -6.99 23.04
C GLY A 132 -1.92 -7.86 22.02
N GLN A 133 -1.33 -7.24 21.00
CA GLN A 133 -0.47 -7.88 20.01
C GLN A 133 0.99 -7.42 20.16
N ASP A 134 1.94 -8.33 19.97
CA ASP A 134 3.35 -8.00 19.83
C ASP A 134 3.68 -7.82 18.33
N ILE A 135 4.12 -6.61 17.93
CA ILE A 135 4.46 -6.29 16.54
C ILE A 135 5.97 -6.21 16.39
N PRO A 136 6.64 -7.18 15.73
CA PRO A 136 8.06 -7.09 15.40
C PRO A 136 8.29 -5.98 14.37
N TYR A 137 9.34 -5.19 14.53
CA TYR A 137 9.68 -4.14 13.57
C TYR A 137 11.18 -3.94 13.39
N THR A 138 11.56 -3.44 12.23
CA THR A 138 12.86 -2.83 11.94
C THR A 138 12.65 -1.52 11.21
N LEU A 139 13.29 -0.45 11.70
CA LEU A 139 13.25 0.87 11.10
C LEU A 139 14.66 1.30 10.70
N TYR A 140 14.84 1.56 9.42
CA TYR A 140 16.07 2.08 8.82
C TYR A 140 15.95 3.57 8.56
N ARG A 141 17.04 4.28 8.81
CA ARG A 141 17.18 5.70 8.52
C ARG A 141 18.46 5.93 7.73
N HIS A 142 18.31 6.52 6.54
CA HIS A 142 19.42 7.00 5.75
C HIS A 142 20.12 8.20 6.41
N ASP A 143 21.42 8.34 6.23
CA ASP A 143 22.27 9.40 6.80
C ASP A 143 21.84 10.83 6.36
N THR A 144 21.20 10.95 5.20
CA THR A 144 20.60 12.19 4.67
C THR A 144 19.49 12.74 5.56
N VAL A 145 18.89 11.90 6.41
CA VAL A 145 17.81 12.30 7.32
C VAL A 145 18.39 12.93 8.59
N GLY A 146 18.19 14.24 8.74
CA GLY A 146 18.66 14.99 9.91
C GLY A 146 17.96 14.63 11.23
N THR A 147 16.74 14.06 11.18
CA THR A 147 16.02 13.61 12.37
C THR A 147 16.66 12.35 12.96
N GLY A 148 16.84 12.31 14.28
CA GLY A 148 17.45 11.15 14.95
C GLY A 148 16.54 9.91 14.92
N ILE A 149 17.14 8.72 14.76
CA ILE A 149 16.39 7.46 14.61
C ILE A 149 15.43 7.17 15.78
N ALA A 150 15.80 7.51 17.02
CA ALA A 150 14.94 7.34 18.19
C ALA A 150 13.65 8.19 18.12
N THR A 151 13.71 9.37 17.50
CA THR A 151 12.53 10.22 17.28
C THR A 151 11.63 9.62 16.20
N LEU A 152 12.22 9.07 15.14
CA LEU A 152 11.47 8.41 14.06
C LEU A 152 10.78 7.14 14.56
N GLU A 153 11.50 6.34 15.37
CA GLU A 153 10.97 5.17 16.05
C GLU A 153 9.79 5.54 16.95
N ALA A 154 9.93 6.54 17.82
CA ALA A 154 8.83 6.96 18.68
C ALA A 154 7.57 7.40 17.90
N THR A 155 7.74 8.06 16.74
CA THR A 155 6.62 8.41 15.85
C THR A 155 5.95 7.17 15.26
N LEU A 156 6.73 6.20 14.79
CA LEU A 156 6.23 4.94 14.25
C LEU A 156 5.44 4.15 15.30
N LEU A 157 6.02 3.96 16.49
CA LEU A 157 5.40 3.19 17.57
C LEU A 157 4.12 3.87 18.08
N GLY A 158 4.11 5.20 18.18
CA GLY A 158 2.89 5.96 18.50
C GLY A 158 1.80 5.79 17.43
N SER A 159 2.18 5.62 16.16
CA SER A 159 1.24 5.33 15.08
C SER A 159 0.66 3.91 15.23
N PHE A 160 1.49 2.90 15.54
CA PHE A 160 1.00 1.54 15.82
C PHE A 160 -0.07 1.53 16.92
N ASP A 161 0.15 2.24 18.03
CA ASP A 161 -0.83 2.32 19.12
C ASP A 161 -2.16 2.94 18.70
N GLN A 162 -2.12 3.94 17.81
CA GLN A 162 -3.33 4.56 17.29
C GLN A 162 -4.07 3.63 16.33
N PHE A 163 -3.34 2.93 15.46
CA PHE A 163 -3.92 2.12 14.41
C PHE A 163 -4.46 0.79 14.93
N THR A 164 -3.75 0.14 15.85
CA THR A 164 -4.25 -1.08 16.50
C THR A 164 -5.52 -0.83 17.32
N LEU A 165 -5.59 0.33 17.99
CA LEU A 165 -6.78 0.72 18.75
C LEU A 165 -7.94 1.13 17.83
N GLY A 166 -7.65 1.84 16.74
CA GLY A 166 -8.66 2.45 15.88
C GLY A 166 -9.18 1.58 14.74
N THR A 167 -8.41 0.56 14.33
CA THR A 167 -8.69 -0.23 13.13
C THR A 167 -8.77 -1.73 13.42
N GLY A 168 -7.76 -2.28 14.10
CA GLY A 168 -7.70 -3.72 14.39
C GLY A 168 -6.28 -4.24 14.48
N GLU A 169 -6.12 -5.56 14.57
CA GLU A 169 -4.82 -6.22 14.65
C GLU A 169 -3.94 -5.90 13.43
N PHE A 170 -2.63 -5.85 13.62
CA PHE A 170 -1.66 -5.76 12.52
C PHE A 170 -1.50 -7.14 11.88
N LEU A 171 -1.85 -7.28 10.60
CA LEU A 171 -1.96 -8.60 9.97
C LEU A 171 -0.65 -9.16 9.39
N HIS A 172 0.41 -8.36 9.31
CA HIS A 172 1.69 -8.80 8.74
C HIS A 172 2.59 -9.46 9.80
N PRO A 173 3.52 -10.34 9.40
CA PRO A 173 4.45 -10.99 10.34
C PRO A 173 5.38 -10.01 11.08
N SER A 174 5.75 -8.92 10.41
CA SER A 174 6.62 -7.87 10.94
C SER A 174 6.45 -6.59 10.14
N PHE A 175 6.97 -5.49 10.67
CA PHE A 175 7.04 -4.21 9.99
C PHE A 175 8.48 -3.85 9.57
N THR A 176 8.68 -3.42 8.32
CA THR A 176 9.99 -2.88 7.86
C THR A 176 9.82 -1.48 7.29
N GLY A 177 10.46 -0.47 7.89
CA GLY A 177 10.43 0.91 7.37
C GLY A 177 11.80 1.38 6.89
N PHE A 178 11.86 2.09 5.76
CA PHE A 178 13.04 2.83 5.33
C PHE A 178 12.72 4.32 5.17
N ILE A 179 13.49 5.18 5.85
CA ILE A 179 13.30 6.64 5.81
C ILE A 179 14.50 7.32 5.15
N GLY A 180 14.25 8.10 4.09
CA GLY A 180 15.25 8.93 3.40
C GLY A 180 14.78 10.38 3.24
N ALA A 181 15.71 11.35 3.16
CA ALA A 181 15.34 12.77 3.12
C ALA A 181 14.66 13.20 1.81
N ASN A 182 15.07 12.58 0.70
CA ASN A 182 14.45 12.74 -0.62
C ASN A 182 13.77 11.44 -1.07
N ALA A 183 13.49 10.53 -0.13
CA ALA A 183 12.78 9.32 -0.46
C ALA A 183 11.38 9.68 -0.96
N ARG A 184 10.94 8.92 -1.96
CA ARG A 184 9.54 8.85 -2.30
C ARG A 184 8.81 8.09 -1.19
N SER A 185 7.59 8.49 -0.90
CA SER A 185 6.68 7.70 -0.08
C SER A 185 6.03 6.59 -0.93
N MET A 186 6.03 5.37 -0.39
CA MET A 186 5.45 4.17 -1.00
C MET A 186 5.23 3.11 0.08
N GLU A 187 4.05 2.55 0.07
CA GLU A 187 3.55 1.51 0.95
C GLU A 187 3.66 0.12 0.32
N TYR A 188 4.17 -0.82 1.11
CA TYR A 188 4.41 -2.22 0.80
C TYR A 188 3.73 -3.09 1.88
N ASP A 189 3.64 -4.40 1.67
CA ASP A 189 3.04 -5.30 2.67
C ASP A 189 3.84 -5.31 3.97
N GLY A 190 3.28 -4.73 5.03
CA GLY A 190 3.97 -4.55 6.31
C GLY A 190 5.23 -3.71 6.20
N ALA A 191 5.31 -2.78 5.24
CA ALA A 191 6.53 -2.01 5.03
C ALA A 191 6.29 -0.67 4.32
N PHE A 192 7.28 0.22 4.42
CA PHE A 192 7.30 1.45 3.61
C PHE A 192 8.71 1.87 3.18
N THR A 193 8.74 2.72 2.16
CA THR A 193 9.76 3.76 2.00
C THR A 193 9.09 5.12 2.22
N THR A 194 9.69 6.03 2.99
CA THR A 194 9.04 7.33 3.24
C THR A 194 10.00 8.44 3.62
N LYS A 195 9.45 9.66 3.76
CA LYS A 195 10.07 10.84 4.34
C LYS A 195 9.45 11.15 5.71
N VAL A 196 10.17 11.90 6.54
CA VAL A 196 9.80 12.12 7.96
C VAL A 196 8.34 12.58 8.20
N PRO A 197 7.77 13.53 7.43
CA PRO A 197 6.39 13.97 7.66
C PRO A 197 5.33 12.90 7.38
N ASP A 198 5.67 11.87 6.59
CA ASP A 198 4.70 10.92 6.03
C ASP A 198 4.74 9.57 6.74
N ILE A 199 5.55 9.41 7.80
CA ILE A 199 5.70 8.12 8.52
C ILE A 199 4.36 7.54 8.96
N SER A 200 3.46 8.38 9.49
CA SER A 200 2.18 7.91 10.00
C SER A 200 1.24 7.49 8.86
N HIS A 201 1.23 8.25 7.75
CA HIS A 201 0.50 7.92 6.52
C HIS A 201 0.96 6.57 5.98
N GLU A 202 2.25 6.45 5.68
CA GLU A 202 2.79 5.22 5.09
C GLU A 202 2.71 4.00 6.01
N ALA A 203 2.77 4.19 7.33
CA ALA A 203 2.55 3.10 8.27
C ALA A 203 1.09 2.63 8.32
N PHE A 204 0.12 3.55 8.13
CA PHE A 204 -1.30 3.20 8.19
C PHE A 204 -1.72 2.31 7.03
N HIS A 205 -1.06 2.43 5.89
CA HIS A 205 -1.27 1.53 4.77
C HIS A 205 -1.01 0.03 5.10
N SER A 206 -0.24 -0.29 6.15
CA SER A 206 -0.12 -1.68 6.60
C SER A 206 -1.42 -2.27 7.19
N TRP A 207 -2.40 -1.42 7.53
CA TRP A 207 -3.77 -1.85 7.81
C TRP A 207 -4.62 -1.75 6.55
N TRP A 208 -4.61 -0.61 5.87
CA TRP A 208 -5.46 -0.39 4.70
C TRP A 208 -4.65 -0.36 3.41
N ALA A 209 -5.13 -1.07 2.40
CA ALA A 209 -4.47 -1.29 1.11
C ALA A 209 -3.25 -2.18 1.07
N ARG A 210 -2.55 -2.40 2.19
CA ARG A 210 -1.58 -3.50 2.32
C ARG A 210 -1.98 -4.55 3.35
N GLY A 211 -2.81 -4.19 4.33
CA GLY A 211 -3.52 -5.17 5.16
C GLY A 211 -4.85 -5.66 4.55
N VAL A 212 -5.53 -4.79 3.80
CA VAL A 212 -6.72 -5.09 2.98
C VAL A 212 -6.57 -4.40 1.63
N HIS A 213 -6.18 -5.15 0.60
CA HIS A 213 -5.88 -4.56 -0.70
C HIS A 213 -7.13 -4.20 -1.51
N PRO A 214 -7.05 -3.19 -2.39
CA PRO A 214 -8.02 -3.01 -3.46
C PRO A 214 -8.12 -4.27 -4.34
N ALA A 215 -9.33 -4.64 -4.74
CA ALA A 215 -9.54 -5.79 -5.62
C ALA A 215 -9.08 -5.52 -7.05
N THR A 216 -9.11 -4.25 -7.48
CA THR A 216 -8.66 -3.78 -8.80
C THR A 216 -8.13 -2.34 -8.71
N TYR A 217 -7.59 -1.79 -9.81
CA TYR A 217 -7.07 -0.41 -9.86
C TYR A 217 -8.21 0.58 -9.76
N ALA A 218 -9.38 0.21 -10.27
CA ALA A 218 -10.58 0.99 -10.14
C ALA A 218 -10.94 1.21 -8.66
N ASP A 219 -10.56 0.26 -7.79
CA ASP A 219 -10.80 0.30 -6.34
C ASP A 219 -9.65 0.97 -5.56
N GLY A 220 -8.53 1.28 -6.23
CA GLY A 220 -7.33 1.86 -5.62
C GLY A 220 -7.55 3.23 -4.98
N TRP A 221 -8.62 3.94 -5.34
CA TRP A 221 -8.95 5.21 -4.70
C TRP A 221 -9.23 5.07 -3.20
N ILE A 222 -9.73 3.91 -2.76
CA ILE A 222 -10.08 3.65 -1.35
C ILE A 222 -8.85 3.77 -0.46
N ASP A 223 -7.71 3.33 -0.99
CA ASP A 223 -6.40 3.35 -0.36
C ASP A 223 -6.08 4.74 0.21
N GLU A 224 -5.75 5.66 -0.67
CA GLU A 224 -5.34 7.01 -0.32
C GLU A 224 -6.47 7.84 0.29
N ALA A 225 -7.73 7.58 -0.11
CA ALA A 225 -8.86 8.32 0.43
C ALA A 225 -9.07 8.04 1.92
N TRP A 226 -9.00 6.77 2.31
CA TRP A 226 -9.16 6.37 3.71
C TRP A 226 -7.91 6.68 4.52
N ASP A 227 -6.72 6.50 3.95
CA ASP A 227 -5.46 6.83 4.61
C ASP A 227 -5.42 8.31 4.97
N MET A 228 -5.63 9.18 3.98
CA MET A 228 -5.70 10.63 4.19
C MET A 228 -6.76 11.05 5.21
N TYR A 229 -7.88 10.33 5.32
CA TYR A 229 -8.90 10.64 6.33
C TYR A 229 -8.47 10.30 7.75
N ASN A 230 -7.53 9.38 7.92
CA ASN A 230 -6.98 8.97 9.22
C ASN A 230 -5.71 9.77 9.57
N THR A 231 -4.85 10.06 8.60
CA THR A 231 -3.46 10.45 8.86
C THR A 231 -3.14 11.91 8.53
N THR A 232 -4.02 12.61 7.80
CA THR A 232 -3.79 14.03 7.44
C THR A 232 -3.85 14.95 8.66
N GLN A 233 -2.70 15.49 9.05
CA GLN A 233 -2.61 16.40 10.20
C GLN A 233 -3.59 17.58 10.10
N GLY A 234 -4.43 17.73 11.13
CA GLY A 234 -5.44 18.80 11.20
C GLY A 234 -6.70 18.55 10.37
N GLN A 235 -6.77 17.45 9.63
CA GLN A 235 -7.94 17.03 8.85
C GLN A 235 -8.41 15.61 9.18
N SER A 236 -7.63 14.84 9.94
CA SER A 236 -8.02 13.52 10.42
C SER A 236 -9.38 13.56 11.12
N PHE A 237 -10.27 12.64 10.75
CA PHE A 237 -11.59 12.48 11.38
C PHE A 237 -12.48 13.71 11.33
N THR A 238 -12.28 14.57 10.33
CA THR A 238 -13.17 15.73 10.10
C THR A 238 -14.57 15.29 9.70
N VAL A 239 -15.53 16.20 9.91
CA VAL A 239 -16.92 16.03 9.50
C VAL A 239 -17.25 17.14 8.53
N GLU A 240 -17.51 16.78 7.27
CA GLU A 240 -17.77 17.72 6.18
C GLU A 240 -19.03 17.25 5.42
N PRO A 241 -20.23 17.75 5.75
CA PRO A 241 -21.46 17.32 5.07
C PRO A 241 -21.38 17.47 3.54
N PHE A 242 -21.92 16.49 2.81
CA PHE A 242 -21.96 16.54 1.36
C PHE A 242 -22.66 17.81 0.85
N ASN A 243 -22.00 18.53 -0.06
CA ASN A 243 -22.66 19.55 -0.86
C ASN A 243 -23.16 18.90 -2.16
N TRP A 244 -24.45 18.57 -2.21
CA TRP A 244 -25.06 17.91 -3.37
C TRP A 244 -25.07 18.76 -4.66
N ASN A 245 -24.74 20.05 -4.56
CA ASN A 245 -24.54 20.93 -5.71
C ASN A 245 -23.11 20.92 -6.27
N ASP A 246 -22.13 20.36 -5.54
CA ASP A 246 -20.75 20.22 -6.03
C ASP A 246 -20.74 19.34 -7.30
N PRO A 247 -19.87 19.60 -8.28
CA PRO A 247 -19.72 18.74 -9.46
C PRO A 247 -19.52 17.25 -9.09
N THR A 248 -19.93 16.35 -9.99
CA THR A 248 -19.61 14.93 -9.86
C THR A 248 -18.10 14.71 -9.84
N ALA A 249 -17.63 13.73 -9.07
CA ALA A 249 -16.23 13.33 -9.02
C ALA A 249 -16.09 11.86 -9.44
N VAL A 250 -15.03 11.58 -10.20
CA VAL A 250 -14.67 10.22 -10.62
C VAL A 250 -13.44 9.80 -9.81
N LEU A 251 -13.66 8.86 -8.90
CA LEU A 251 -12.61 8.16 -8.15
C LEU A 251 -12.48 6.71 -8.61
N TYR A 252 -13.57 6.12 -9.11
CA TYR A 252 -13.59 4.78 -9.68
C TYR A 252 -13.53 4.84 -11.21
N ASP A 253 -12.41 4.39 -11.81
CA ASP A 253 -12.29 4.19 -13.26
C ASP A 253 -12.64 2.74 -13.62
N ALA A 254 -13.81 2.53 -14.22
CA ALA A 254 -14.31 1.21 -14.61
C ALA A 254 -13.48 0.53 -15.72
N HIS A 255 -12.45 1.18 -16.27
CA HIS A 255 -11.61 0.59 -17.29
C HIS A 255 -10.82 -0.61 -16.72
N PRO A 256 -10.90 -1.80 -17.33
CA PRO A 256 -10.27 -3.02 -16.79
C PRO A 256 -8.73 -2.97 -16.79
N PHE A 257 -8.16 -2.02 -17.53
CA PHE A 257 -6.73 -1.71 -17.55
C PHE A 257 -6.41 -0.33 -16.98
N ALA A 258 -7.30 0.25 -16.16
CA ALA A 258 -6.89 1.33 -15.26
C ALA A 258 -5.64 0.83 -14.51
N ARG A 259 -4.63 1.68 -14.36
CA ARG A 259 -3.27 1.31 -13.92
C ARG A 259 -2.66 2.31 -12.96
N ILE A 260 -3.45 3.25 -12.50
CA ILE A 260 -2.99 4.34 -11.65
C ILE A 260 -4.04 4.63 -10.58
N THR A 261 -3.58 4.96 -9.38
CA THR A 261 -4.41 5.57 -8.35
C THR A 261 -4.74 7.01 -8.80
N PRO A 262 -6.02 7.41 -8.83
CA PRO A 262 -6.36 8.76 -9.24
C PRO A 262 -5.90 9.75 -8.17
N LEU A 263 -5.17 10.81 -8.56
CA LEU A 263 -4.69 11.85 -7.63
C LEU A 263 -5.81 12.52 -6.83
N ASN A 264 -7.03 12.53 -7.36
CA ASN A 264 -8.19 13.07 -6.64
C ASN A 264 -8.56 12.23 -5.40
N SER A 265 -8.03 11.02 -5.23
CA SER A 265 -8.30 10.18 -4.05
C SER A 265 -7.82 10.84 -2.76
N TYR A 266 -6.65 11.51 -2.81
CA TYR A 266 -6.07 12.17 -1.64
C TYR A 266 -6.95 13.30 -1.08
N ASP A 267 -7.54 14.11 -1.97
CA ASP A 267 -8.34 15.27 -1.55
C ASP A 267 -9.84 14.99 -1.62
N HIS A 268 -10.37 14.61 -2.78
CA HIS A 268 -11.80 14.35 -2.95
C HIS A 268 -12.22 13.06 -2.26
N GLY A 269 -11.39 12.01 -2.32
CA GLY A 269 -11.67 10.75 -1.63
C GLY A 269 -11.73 10.93 -0.12
N ARG A 270 -10.76 11.63 0.49
CA ARG A 270 -10.82 12.03 1.91
C ARG A 270 -12.13 12.73 2.26
N ARG A 271 -12.58 13.66 1.41
CA ARG A 271 -13.85 14.40 1.60
C ARG A 271 -15.08 13.50 1.49
N VAL A 272 -15.02 12.42 0.70
CA VAL A 272 -16.09 11.40 0.69
C VAL A 272 -16.23 10.78 2.08
N PHE A 273 -15.13 10.39 2.73
CA PHE A 273 -15.18 9.85 4.10
C PHE A 273 -15.61 10.90 5.14
N ALA A 274 -15.18 12.16 5.00
CA ALA A 274 -15.67 13.24 5.88
C ALA A 274 -17.18 13.50 5.72
N GLY A 275 -17.73 13.32 4.52
CA GLY A 275 -19.18 13.37 4.26
C GLY A 275 -19.93 12.17 4.80
N LEU A 276 -19.36 10.96 4.67
CA LEU A 276 -19.91 9.75 5.29
C LEU A 276 -19.91 9.87 6.82
N ALA A 277 -18.88 10.47 7.42
CA ALA A 277 -18.85 10.77 8.84
C ALA A 277 -19.93 11.77 9.27
N ALA A 278 -20.37 12.68 8.38
CA ALA A 278 -21.50 13.56 8.66
C ALA A 278 -22.85 12.82 8.67
N LEU A 279 -22.96 11.70 7.93
CA LEU A 279 -24.16 10.86 7.90
C LEU A 279 -24.18 9.83 9.05
N MET A 280 -23.05 9.16 9.28
CA MET A 280 -22.93 8.02 10.20
C MET A 280 -22.40 8.40 11.59
N GLY A 281 -21.85 9.61 11.74
CA GLY A 281 -20.97 9.97 12.85
C GLY A 281 -19.56 9.42 12.65
N VAL A 282 -18.56 10.12 13.20
CA VAL A 282 -17.14 9.71 13.11
C VAL A 282 -16.94 8.32 13.72
N ASP A 283 -17.42 8.09 14.94
CA ASP A 283 -17.26 6.80 15.61
C ASP A 283 -17.99 5.68 14.86
N GLY A 284 -19.19 5.96 14.34
CA GLY A 284 -19.96 5.01 13.54
C GLY A 284 -19.23 4.59 12.26
N LEU A 285 -18.68 5.55 11.51
CA LEU A 285 -17.88 5.28 10.32
C LEU A 285 -16.62 4.48 10.65
N ARG A 286 -15.89 4.87 11.70
CA ARG A 286 -14.65 4.19 12.10
C ARG A 286 -14.91 2.75 12.55
N MET A 287 -15.94 2.51 13.36
CA MET A 287 -16.34 1.16 13.75
C MET A 287 -16.73 0.33 12.53
N ALA A 288 -17.52 0.89 11.60
CA ALA A 288 -17.88 0.20 10.36
C ALA A 288 -16.64 -0.18 9.53
N MET A 289 -15.67 0.71 9.39
CA MET A 289 -14.42 0.41 8.67
C MET A 289 -13.59 -0.65 9.41
N ALA A 290 -13.45 -0.57 10.73
CA ALA A 290 -12.75 -1.57 11.54
C ALA A 290 -13.39 -2.97 11.42
N GLU A 291 -14.73 -3.04 11.43
CA GLU A 291 -15.47 -4.29 11.20
C GLU A 291 -15.21 -4.86 9.80
N LEU A 292 -15.21 -4.00 8.78
CA LEU A 292 -14.91 -4.40 7.40
C LEU A 292 -13.48 -4.92 7.26
N TYR A 293 -12.51 -4.23 7.88
CA TYR A 293 -11.11 -4.64 7.93
C TYR A 293 -10.96 -6.05 8.49
N ALA A 294 -11.53 -6.29 9.67
CA ALA A 294 -11.48 -7.58 10.35
C ALA A 294 -12.19 -8.69 9.55
N ALA A 295 -13.28 -8.35 8.84
CA ALA A 295 -14.03 -9.31 8.03
C ALA A 295 -13.30 -9.74 6.75
N ILE A 296 -12.46 -8.87 6.17
CA ILE A 296 -11.74 -9.16 4.93
C ILE A 296 -10.44 -9.91 5.21
N GLY A 297 -9.64 -9.41 6.16
CA GLY A 297 -8.34 -10.00 6.50
C GLY A 297 -7.30 -9.95 5.37
N LEU A 298 -6.11 -10.49 5.65
CA LEU A 298 -4.90 -10.30 4.83
C LEU A 298 -5.00 -10.89 3.42
N GLU A 299 -5.70 -12.01 3.27
CA GLU A 299 -5.86 -12.70 1.97
C GLU A 299 -6.96 -12.07 1.10
N GLY A 300 -7.81 -11.25 1.71
CA GLY A 300 -8.97 -10.68 1.05
C GLY A 300 -8.62 -9.49 0.16
N ALA A 301 -9.65 -8.97 -0.50
CA ALA A 301 -9.58 -7.73 -1.25
C ALA A 301 -10.92 -6.99 -1.20
N LEU A 302 -10.88 -5.67 -1.27
CA LEU A 302 -12.05 -4.80 -1.20
C LEU A 302 -12.39 -4.22 -2.58
N THR A 303 -13.65 -4.34 -2.97
CA THR A 303 -14.20 -3.59 -4.12
C THR A 303 -14.94 -2.35 -3.62
N THR A 304 -15.01 -1.33 -4.47
CA THR A 304 -15.80 -0.10 -4.25
C THR A 304 -17.27 -0.42 -4.00
N ALA A 305 -17.82 -1.39 -4.74
CA ALA A 305 -19.20 -1.84 -4.55
C ALA A 305 -19.40 -2.56 -3.20
N ALA A 306 -18.42 -3.35 -2.75
CA ALA A 306 -18.47 -3.98 -1.43
C ALA A 306 -18.37 -2.95 -0.30
N LEU A 307 -17.53 -1.92 -0.45
CA LEU A 307 -17.45 -0.81 0.50
C LEU A 307 -18.76 -0.03 0.57
N GLU A 308 -19.32 0.37 -0.58
CA GLU A 308 -20.62 1.04 -0.66
C GLU A 308 -21.71 0.23 0.05
N ARG A 309 -21.78 -1.06 -0.28
CA ARG A 309 -22.76 -1.99 0.30
C ARG A 309 -22.61 -2.06 1.81
N HIS A 310 -21.40 -2.28 2.30
CA HIS A 310 -21.11 -2.38 3.72
C HIS A 310 -21.59 -1.13 4.46
N LEU A 311 -21.11 0.04 4.03
CA LEU A 311 -21.45 1.32 4.67
C LEU A 311 -22.93 1.65 4.59
N TYR A 312 -23.61 1.34 3.47
CA TYR A 312 -25.05 1.51 3.35
C TYR A 312 -25.82 0.65 4.35
N CYS A 313 -25.45 -0.63 4.48
CA CYS A 313 -26.16 -1.57 5.34
C CYS A 313 -25.95 -1.27 6.84
N VAL A 314 -24.70 -1.03 7.25
CA VAL A 314 -24.41 -0.67 8.66
C VAL A 314 -24.88 0.75 9.00
N GLY A 315 -24.98 1.63 8.01
CA GLY A 315 -25.51 2.98 8.11
C GLY A 315 -27.05 3.07 8.18
N GLY A 316 -27.75 1.95 8.35
CA GLY A 316 -29.21 1.93 8.50
C GLY A 316 -29.96 2.17 7.19
N GLU A 317 -29.37 1.76 6.07
CA GLU A 317 -29.98 1.86 4.73
C GLU A 317 -30.25 3.32 4.28
N ASP A 318 -29.46 4.29 4.76
CA ASP A 318 -29.58 5.70 4.34
C ASP A 318 -29.27 5.85 2.83
N PRO A 319 -30.24 6.26 1.99
CA PRO A 319 -30.03 6.41 0.55
C PRO A 319 -28.97 7.47 0.20
N GLN A 320 -28.65 8.40 1.12
CA GLN A 320 -27.59 9.39 0.90
C GLN A 320 -26.20 8.76 0.78
N ILE A 321 -25.94 7.62 1.45
CA ILE A 321 -24.67 6.91 1.33
C ILE A 321 -24.48 6.45 -0.11
N ARG A 322 -25.47 5.77 -0.70
CA ARG A 322 -25.40 5.33 -2.10
C ARG A 322 -25.39 6.50 -3.08
N GLN A 323 -26.11 7.58 -2.76
CA GLN A 323 -26.04 8.81 -3.54
C GLN A 323 -24.64 9.44 -3.54
N ALA A 324 -23.91 9.36 -2.43
CA ALA A 324 -22.53 9.84 -2.35
C ALA A 324 -21.60 9.01 -3.25
N PHE A 325 -21.68 7.68 -3.21
CA PHE A 325 -20.92 6.82 -4.11
C PHE A 325 -21.27 7.08 -5.58
N TRP A 326 -22.57 7.15 -5.92
CA TRP A 326 -23.05 7.48 -7.26
C TRP A 326 -22.44 8.76 -7.82
N ARG A 327 -22.48 9.84 -7.03
CA ARG A 327 -22.08 11.17 -7.50
C ARG A 327 -20.58 11.44 -7.40
N PHE A 328 -19.96 11.05 -6.29
CA PHE A 328 -18.62 11.47 -5.90
C PHE A 328 -17.56 10.37 -6.02
N VAL A 329 -17.97 9.14 -6.31
CA VAL A 329 -17.05 8.01 -6.58
C VAL A 329 -17.17 7.55 -8.03
N TYR A 330 -18.38 7.21 -8.49
CA TYR A 330 -18.61 6.75 -9.87
C TYR A 330 -18.81 7.88 -10.89
N GLY A 331 -18.84 9.14 -10.43
CA GLY A 331 -18.98 10.33 -11.28
C GLY A 331 -20.29 10.46 -12.04
N GLN A 332 -21.37 9.87 -11.53
CA GLN A 332 -22.65 9.80 -12.22
C GLN A 332 -23.60 10.95 -11.81
N GLY A 333 -24.37 11.43 -12.79
CA GLY A 333 -25.44 12.42 -12.57
C GLY A 333 -26.76 11.77 -12.11
N GLY A 334 -27.67 12.59 -11.60
CA GLY A 334 -29.00 12.13 -11.16
C GLY A 334 -28.97 11.37 -9.83
N ASN A 335 -30.03 10.59 -9.59
CA ASN A 335 -30.19 9.81 -8.37
C ASN A 335 -29.56 8.43 -8.53
N ALA A 336 -28.95 7.93 -7.45
CA ALA A 336 -28.50 6.54 -7.38
C ALA A 336 -29.67 5.58 -7.65
N PRO A 337 -29.46 4.50 -8.43
CA PRO A 337 -30.47 3.46 -8.61
C PRO A 337 -30.90 2.87 -7.27
N ALA A 338 -32.16 2.45 -7.13
CA ALA A 338 -32.61 1.72 -5.94
C ALA A 338 -31.80 0.43 -5.75
N PRO A 339 -31.51 0.01 -4.51
CA PRO A 339 -30.80 -1.24 -4.27
C PRO A 339 -31.70 -2.45 -4.59
N ASP A 340 -31.10 -3.59 -4.85
CA ASP A 340 -31.85 -4.86 -5.00
C ASP A 340 -32.56 -5.24 -3.69
N MET A 341 -33.65 -6.01 -3.76
CA MET A 341 -34.51 -6.31 -2.60
C MET A 341 -33.81 -7.01 -1.41
N ASN A 342 -32.63 -7.61 -1.62
CA ASN A 342 -31.84 -8.27 -0.57
C ASN A 342 -30.41 -7.71 -0.49
N TYR A 343 -30.25 -6.42 -0.75
CA TYR A 343 -28.92 -5.80 -0.82
C TYR A 343 -28.14 -5.96 0.50
N CYS A 344 -28.80 -5.97 1.66
CA CYS A 344 -28.15 -6.13 2.96
C CYS A 344 -28.17 -7.55 3.55
N GLY A 345 -28.73 -8.52 2.84
CA GLY A 345 -28.85 -9.91 3.31
C GLY A 345 -30.30 -10.35 3.48
#